data_AF-A0A9D2VFL8-F1
#
_entry.id   AF-A0A9D2VFL8-F1
#
_cell.length_a   1.000
_cell.length_b   1.000
_cell.length_c   1.000
_cell.angle_alpha   90.00
_cell.angle_beta   90.00
_cell.angle_gamma   90.00
#
_symmetry.space_group_name_H-M   'P 1'
#
loop_
_entity.id
_entity.type
_entity.pdbx_description
1 polymer ?
#
loop_
_entity_poly.entity_id
_entity_poly.type
_entity_poly.pdbx_seq_one_letter_code
_entity_poly.pdbx_strand_id
1 'polypeptide(L)'
;MANAFFNANYYLAQNEDLVRAGLHTEEQLWNHYVNYGAQENRDGLNINRVPNTWFDVNYYLGSYPDLIAAGVTAAQALDHYFTYGINEGRQFSATIRTSKFDADTYAAENADVREALGIEEDAELTAQDKANLLKHYLAWGYA
;
A
#
# COMPACT_ATOMS: atom_id res chain seq x y z
N MET A 1 7.63 -1.00 13.03
CA MET A 1 6.33 -0.41 12.63
C MET A 1 5.77 -1.23 11.50
N ALA A 2 4.45 -1.40 11.45
CA ALA A 2 3.80 -1.96 10.26
C ALA A 2 3.99 -1.01 9.07
N ASN A 3 3.89 -1.55 7.85
CA ASN A 3 3.90 -0.74 6.64
C ASN A 3 2.72 0.24 6.66
N ALA A 4 2.95 1.53 6.34
CA ALA A 4 1.90 2.56 6.37
C ALA A 4 0.71 2.28 5.42
N PHE A 5 0.89 1.39 4.44
CA PHE A 5 -0.18 0.92 3.55
C PHE A 5 -0.98 -0.24 4.11
N PHE A 6 -0.58 -0.83 5.24
CA PHE A 6 -1.37 -1.85 5.91
C PHE A 6 -2.46 -1.18 6.76
N ASN A 7 -3.71 -1.39 6.39
CA ASN A 7 -4.86 -0.89 7.15
C ASN A 7 -5.39 -1.99 8.06
N ALA A 8 -4.95 -2.00 9.32
CA ALA A 8 -5.34 -3.02 10.30
C ALA A 8 -6.85 -3.08 10.56
N ASN A 9 -7.53 -1.92 10.57
CA ASN A 9 -8.98 -1.86 10.77
C ASN A 9 -9.72 -2.52 9.60
N TYR A 10 -9.32 -2.21 8.36
CA TYR A 10 -9.85 -2.86 7.17
C TYR A 10 -9.55 -4.36 7.19
N TYR A 11 -8.30 -4.74 7.46
CA TYR A 11 -7.88 -6.14 7.48
C TYR A 11 -8.67 -6.94 8.51
N LEU A 12 -8.85 -6.43 9.74
CA LEU A 12 -9.65 -7.08 10.77
C LEU A 12 -11.13 -7.18 10.36
N ALA A 13 -11.69 -6.11 9.79
CA ALA A 13 -13.09 -6.07 9.37
C ALA A 13 -13.43 -7.09 8.26
N GLN A 14 -12.47 -7.39 7.38
CA GLN A 14 -12.64 -8.40 6.32
C GLN A 14 -12.40 -9.84 6.80
N ASN A 15 -11.86 -10.04 8.00
CA ASN A 15 -11.32 -11.31 8.48
C ASN A 15 -11.83 -11.64 9.90
N GLU A 16 -13.12 -11.99 10.01
CA GLU A 16 -13.76 -12.36 11.29
C GLU A 16 -13.08 -13.53 12.02
N ASP A 17 -12.40 -14.40 11.28
CA ASP A 17 -11.66 -15.53 11.87
C ASP A 17 -10.52 -15.05 12.78
N LEU A 18 -9.90 -13.91 12.47
CA LEU A 18 -8.84 -13.31 13.28
C LEU A 18 -9.39 -12.74 14.59
N VAL A 19 -10.61 -12.17 14.55
CA VAL A 19 -11.34 -11.75 15.76
C VAL A 19 -11.59 -12.95 16.66
N ARG A 20 -12.05 -14.07 16.11
CA ARG A 20 -12.31 -15.31 16.87
C ARG A 20 -11.02 -15.93 17.42
N ALA A 21 -9.90 -15.75 16.72
CA ALA A 21 -8.57 -16.15 17.17
C ALA A 21 -7.94 -15.17 18.20
N GLY A 22 -8.61 -14.07 18.53
CA GLY A 22 -8.16 -13.11 19.55
C GLY A 22 -7.09 -12.10 19.06
N LEU A 23 -6.97 -11.92 17.75
CA LEU A 23 -6.04 -10.95 17.16
C LEU A 23 -6.76 -9.62 17.00
N HIS A 24 -6.31 -8.60 17.74
CA HIS A 24 -6.97 -7.29 17.77
C HIS A 24 -6.00 -6.12 17.62
N THR A 25 -4.70 -6.34 17.82
CA THR A 25 -3.70 -5.29 17.67
C THR A 25 -3.17 -5.23 16.25
N GLU A 26 -2.77 -4.03 15.83
CA GLU A 26 -2.12 -3.82 14.53
C GLU A 26 -0.90 -4.73 14.35
N GLU A 27 -0.07 -4.90 15.39
CA GLU A 27 1.10 -5.77 15.34
C GLU A 27 0.72 -7.24 15.09
N GLN A 28 -0.28 -7.76 15.80
CA GLN A 28 -0.77 -9.12 15.58
C GLN A 28 -1.32 -9.32 14.17
N LEU A 29 -2.07 -8.34 13.67
CA LEU A 29 -2.69 -8.40 12.35
C LEU A 29 -1.66 -8.27 11.22
N TRP A 30 -0.68 -7.39 11.40
CA TRP A 30 0.46 -7.26 10.50
C TRP A 30 1.27 -8.57 10.46
N ASN A 31 1.58 -9.14 11.63
CA ASN A 31 2.29 -10.42 11.72
C ASN A 31 1.48 -11.54 11.06
N HIS A 32 0.16 -11.56 11.21
CA HIS A 32 -0.68 -12.51 10.51
C HIS A 32 -0.62 -12.30 8.98
N TYR A 33 -0.75 -11.06 8.50
CA TYR A 33 -0.69 -10.75 7.08
C TYR A 33 0.63 -11.19 6.45
N VAL A 34 1.76 -10.86 7.07
CA VAL A 34 3.11 -11.19 6.57
C VAL A 34 3.37 -12.70 6.61
N ASN A 35 3.00 -13.38 7.69
CA ASN A 35 3.31 -14.82 7.84
C ASN A 35 2.34 -15.73 7.07
N TYR A 36 1.11 -15.28 6.83
CA TYR A 36 0.05 -16.12 6.24
C TYR A 36 -0.76 -15.36 5.19
N GLY A 37 -1.33 -14.22 5.55
CA GLY A 37 -2.38 -13.57 4.76
C GLY A 37 -1.99 -13.26 3.31
N ALA A 38 -0.84 -12.66 3.08
CA ALA A 38 -0.40 -12.31 1.72
C ALA A 38 -0.26 -13.56 0.83
N GLN A 39 0.24 -14.66 1.38
CA GLN A 39 0.37 -15.92 0.66
C GLN A 39 -0.98 -16.61 0.45
N GLU A 40 -1.85 -16.63 1.46
CA GLU A 40 -3.21 -17.16 1.34
C GLU A 40 -4.04 -16.42 0.28
N ASN A 41 -3.86 -15.10 0.16
CA ASN A 41 -4.48 -14.32 -0.91
C ASN A 41 -3.95 -14.71 -2.28
N ARG A 42 -2.61 -14.84 -2.39
CA ARG A 42 -1.94 -15.20 -3.63
C ARG A 42 -2.35 -16.58 -4.14
N ASP A 43 -2.49 -17.54 -3.23
CA ASP A 43 -2.87 -18.92 -3.56
C ASP A 43 -4.39 -19.09 -3.74
N GLY A 44 -5.17 -18.03 -3.54
CA GLY A 44 -6.64 -18.05 -3.64
C GLY A 44 -7.34 -18.81 -2.51
N LEU A 45 -6.63 -19.12 -1.43
CA LEU A 45 -7.18 -19.79 -0.24
C LEU A 45 -8.12 -18.87 0.54
N ASN A 46 -7.79 -17.58 0.58
CA ASN A 46 -8.66 -16.56 1.16
C ASN A 46 -8.45 -15.20 0.47
N ILE A 47 -9.41 -14.83 -0.37
CA ILE A 47 -9.39 -13.56 -1.13
C ILE A 47 -9.50 -12.32 -0.25
N ASN A 48 -9.94 -12.45 1.01
CA ASN A 48 -10.09 -11.34 1.94
C ASN A 48 -8.79 -10.98 2.69
N ARG A 49 -7.70 -11.72 2.46
CA ARG A 49 -6.38 -11.45 3.05
C ARG A 49 -5.64 -10.32 2.32
N VAL A 50 -6.35 -9.22 2.05
CA VAL A 50 -5.85 -8.03 1.36
C VAL A 50 -5.50 -6.93 2.37
N PRO A 51 -4.34 -6.26 2.25
CA PRO A 51 -3.84 -5.35 3.29
C PRO A 51 -4.59 -4.01 3.36
N ASN A 52 -5.26 -3.63 2.29
CA ASN A 52 -6.06 -2.40 2.15
C ASN A 52 -7.03 -2.56 0.97
N THR A 53 -7.75 -1.49 0.63
CA THR A 53 -8.79 -1.47 -0.41
C THR A 53 -8.25 -1.40 -1.84
N TRP A 54 -6.95 -1.22 -2.03
CA TRP A 54 -6.39 -0.83 -3.33
C TRP A 54 -5.24 -1.71 -3.82
N PHE A 55 -4.46 -2.33 -2.95
CA PHE A 55 -3.30 -3.14 -3.30
C PHE A 55 -3.69 -4.58 -3.65
N ASP A 56 -3.34 -5.02 -4.85
CA ASP A 56 -3.55 -6.38 -5.32
C ASP A 56 -2.20 -7.09 -5.49
N VAL A 57 -1.88 -8.01 -4.58
CA VAL A 57 -0.62 -8.77 -4.59
C VAL A 57 -0.49 -9.68 -5.82
N ASN A 58 -1.60 -10.22 -6.31
CA ASN A 58 -1.62 -11.09 -7.48
C ASN A 58 -1.33 -10.29 -8.74
N TYR A 59 -1.99 -9.14 -8.89
CA TYR A 59 -1.70 -8.21 -9.97
C TYR A 59 -0.27 -7.72 -9.92
N TYR A 60 0.21 -7.29 -8.74
CA TYR A 60 1.53 -6.69 -8.60
C TYR A 60 2.65 -7.67 -8.96
N LEU A 61 2.69 -8.84 -8.34
CA LEU A 61 3.72 -9.85 -8.65
C LEU A 61 3.54 -10.45 -10.06
N GLY A 62 2.31 -10.54 -10.57
CA GLY A 62 2.05 -11.01 -11.94
C GLY A 62 2.48 -10.01 -13.02
N SER A 63 2.37 -8.70 -12.74
CA SER A 63 2.76 -7.63 -13.66
C SER A 63 4.27 -7.39 -13.67
N TYR A 64 4.99 -7.82 -12.63
CA TYR A 64 6.42 -7.58 -12.43
C TYR A 64 7.21 -8.86 -12.17
N PRO A 65 7.46 -9.68 -13.22
CA PRO A 65 8.20 -10.93 -13.10
C PRO A 65 9.64 -10.77 -12.59
N ASP A 66 10.23 -9.58 -12.75
CA ASP A 66 11.54 -9.24 -12.21
C ASP A 66 11.59 -9.31 -10.69
N LEU A 67 10.48 -9.01 -10.01
CA LEU A 67 10.38 -9.14 -8.54
C LEU A 67 10.43 -10.60 -8.12
N ILE A 68 9.71 -11.47 -8.84
CA ILE A 68 9.74 -12.92 -8.61
C ILE A 68 11.16 -13.46 -8.84
N ALA A 69 11.82 -13.02 -9.92
CA ALA A 69 13.20 -13.40 -10.22
C ALA A 69 14.19 -12.91 -9.13
N ALA A 70 13.92 -11.77 -8.51
CA ALA A 70 14.67 -11.23 -7.38
C ALA A 70 14.30 -11.88 -6.02
N GLY A 71 13.36 -12.82 -6.00
CA GLY A 71 12.93 -13.53 -4.79
C GLY A 71 11.94 -12.76 -3.90
N VAL A 72 11.31 -11.70 -4.41
CA VAL A 72 10.27 -10.97 -3.70
C VAL A 72 9.05 -11.89 -3.52
N THR A 73 8.69 -12.12 -2.26
CA THR A 73 7.54 -12.95 -1.88
C THR A 73 6.24 -12.15 -1.81
N ALA A 74 5.10 -12.84 -1.70
CA ALA A 74 3.80 -12.20 -1.46
C ALA A 74 3.83 -11.31 -0.21
N ALA A 75 4.45 -11.80 0.86
CA ALA A 75 4.61 -11.09 2.13
C ALA A 75 5.42 -9.79 2.02
N GLN A 76 6.34 -9.72 1.04
CA GLN A 76 7.19 -8.55 0.80
C GLN A 76 6.62 -7.61 -0.26
N ALA A 77 5.59 -8.01 -1.01
CA ALA A 77 5.09 -7.26 -2.16
C ALA A 77 4.58 -5.85 -1.78
N LEU A 78 3.82 -5.74 -0.69
CA LEU A 78 3.32 -4.45 -0.20
C LEU A 78 4.46 -3.53 0.24
N ASP A 79 5.46 -4.10 0.91
CA ASP A 79 6.64 -3.37 1.37
C ASP A 79 7.54 -2.92 0.22
N HIS A 80 7.73 -3.79 -0.76
CA HIS A 80 8.40 -3.42 -1.99
C HIS A 80 7.68 -2.27 -2.70
N TYR A 81 6.35 -2.33 -2.79
CA TYR A 81 5.60 -1.27 -3.47
C TYR A 81 5.74 0.08 -2.75
N PHE A 82 5.61 0.08 -1.42
CA PHE A 82 5.82 1.26 -0.58
C PHE A 82 7.25 1.83 -0.71
N THR A 83 8.26 0.97 -0.66
CA THR A 83 9.66 1.39 -0.62
C THR A 83 10.17 1.82 -2.01
N TYR A 84 9.89 1.02 -3.04
CA TYR A 84 10.46 1.17 -4.38
C TYR A 84 9.40 1.39 -5.45
N GLY A 85 8.32 0.60 -5.44
CA GLY A 85 7.40 0.50 -6.56
C GLY A 85 6.77 1.83 -6.97
N ILE A 86 6.46 2.72 -6.03
CA ILE A 86 5.96 4.07 -6.34
C ILE A 86 6.99 4.90 -7.12
N ASN A 87 8.24 4.92 -6.68
CA ASN A 87 9.32 5.68 -7.34
C ASN A 87 9.68 5.06 -8.71
N GLU A 88 9.51 3.75 -8.86
CA GLU A 88 9.69 3.04 -10.13
C GLU A 88 8.49 3.21 -11.08
N GLY A 89 7.41 3.88 -10.66
CA GLY A 89 6.19 4.07 -11.46
C GLY A 89 5.34 2.79 -11.61
N ARG A 90 5.56 1.78 -10.78
CA ARG A 90 4.81 0.51 -10.82
C ARG A 90 3.35 0.72 -10.41
N GLN A 91 2.47 -0.05 -11.03
CA GLN A 91 1.04 -0.10 -10.76
C GLN A 91 0.75 -1.23 -9.78
N PHE A 92 -0.14 -0.99 -8.83
CA PHE A 92 -0.44 -1.94 -7.75
C PHE A 92 -1.76 -2.69 -7.93
N SER A 93 -2.56 -2.31 -8.93
CA SER A 93 -3.82 -2.98 -9.26
C SER A 93 -4.16 -2.81 -10.75
N ALA A 94 -5.07 -3.64 -11.25
CA ALA A 94 -5.55 -3.53 -12.62
C ALA A 94 -6.52 -2.35 -12.84
N THR A 95 -7.22 -1.92 -11.79
CA THR A 95 -8.38 -1.01 -11.88
C THR A 95 -8.10 0.38 -11.33
N ILE A 96 -7.29 0.48 -10.29
CA ILE A 96 -6.85 1.72 -9.65
C ILE A 96 -5.44 2.05 -10.18
N ARG A 97 -5.29 3.25 -10.74
CA ARG A 97 -4.06 3.70 -11.40
C ARG A 97 -3.53 4.94 -10.74
N THR A 98 -2.21 5.01 -10.56
CA THR A 98 -1.53 6.20 -10.03
C THR A 98 -1.66 7.41 -10.95
N SER A 99 -1.89 7.21 -12.25
CA SER A 99 -2.12 8.29 -13.21
C SER A 99 -3.41 9.07 -12.99
N LYS A 100 -4.31 8.58 -12.12
CA LYS A 100 -5.52 9.31 -11.70
C LYS A 100 -5.28 10.21 -10.48
N PHE A 101 -4.12 10.10 -9.84
CA PHE A 101 -3.76 10.96 -8.72
C PHE A 101 -3.20 12.28 -9.25
N ASP A 102 -3.82 13.38 -8.87
CA ASP A 102 -3.37 14.74 -9.19
C ASP A 102 -2.57 15.28 -7.99
N ALA A 103 -1.25 15.22 -8.10
CA ALA A 103 -0.35 15.60 -7.02
C ALA A 103 -0.37 17.12 -6.75
N ASP A 104 -0.53 17.93 -7.80
CA ASP A 104 -0.57 19.39 -7.69
C ASP A 104 -1.83 19.83 -6.92
N THR A 105 -2.99 19.27 -7.28
CA THR A 105 -4.24 19.50 -6.56
C THR A 105 -4.16 18.99 -5.12
N TYR A 106 -3.64 17.77 -4.92
CA TYR A 106 -3.53 17.20 -3.58
C TYR A 106 -2.61 18.03 -2.66
N ALA A 107 -1.48 18.54 -3.17
CA ALA A 107 -0.60 19.42 -2.41
C ALA A 107 -1.25 20.77 -2.08
N ALA A 108 -2.04 21.34 -3.01
CA ALA A 108 -2.75 22.60 -2.80
C ALA A 108 -3.87 22.48 -1.76
N GLU A 109 -4.59 21.36 -1.75
CA GLU A 109 -5.70 21.12 -0.81
C GLU A 109 -5.24 20.63 0.57
N ASN A 110 -4.01 20.13 0.70
CA ASN A 110 -3.46 19.56 1.93
C ASN A 110 -2.16 20.29 2.31
N ALA A 111 -2.28 21.56 2.69
CA ALA A 111 -1.14 22.42 3.02
C ALA A 111 -0.29 21.88 4.19
N ASP A 112 -0.91 21.20 5.15
CA ASP A 112 -0.25 20.53 6.27
C ASP A 112 0.63 19.36 5.82
N VAL A 113 0.14 18.55 4.88
CA VAL A 113 0.92 17.46 4.25
C VAL A 113 2.08 18.03 3.45
N ARG A 114 1.81 19.07 2.68
CA ARG A 114 2.83 19.79 1.89
C ARG A 114 3.95 20.32 2.78
N GLU A 115 3.60 21.00 3.87
CA GLU A 115 4.56 21.53 4.87
C GLU A 115 5.35 20.40 5.55
N ALA A 116 4.67 19.31 5.96
CA ALA A 116 5.32 18.16 6.58
C ALA A 116 6.32 17.45 5.66
N LEU A 117 6.11 17.52 4.35
CA LEU A 117 7.01 17.00 3.32
C LEU A 117 8.11 18.01 2.91
N GLY A 118 8.09 19.24 3.44
CA GLY A 118 9.05 20.28 3.12
C GLY A 118 8.88 20.86 1.71
N ILE A 119 7.66 20.83 1.16
CA ILE A 119 7.35 21.34 -0.18
C ILE A 119 6.87 22.79 -0.05
N GLU A 120 7.57 23.72 -0.70
CA GLU A 120 7.18 25.14 -0.72
C GLU A 120 5.89 25.36 -1.54
N GLU A 121 5.15 26.44 -1.26
CA GLU A 121 3.77 26.62 -1.77
C GLU A 121 3.70 26.80 -3.28
N ASP A 122 4.66 27.53 -3.81
CA ASP A 122 4.76 27.86 -5.23
C ASP A 122 5.83 27.02 -5.95
N ALA A 123 6.33 25.96 -5.33
CA ALA A 123 7.34 25.11 -5.95
C ALA A 123 6.73 24.21 -7.03
N GLU A 124 7.43 24.08 -8.16
CA GLU A 124 7.13 23.00 -9.10
C GLU A 124 7.46 21.66 -8.45
N LEU A 125 6.46 20.76 -8.37
CA LEU A 125 6.63 19.46 -7.74
C LEU A 125 7.64 18.59 -8.50
N THR A 126 8.69 18.16 -7.81
CA THR A 126 9.64 17.18 -8.34
C THR A 126 9.00 15.79 -8.42
N ALA A 127 9.65 14.85 -9.11
CA ALA A 127 9.23 13.44 -9.11
C ALA A 127 9.18 12.85 -7.69
N GLN A 128 10.12 13.25 -6.82
CA GLN A 128 10.16 12.79 -5.43
C GLN A 128 9.01 13.37 -4.62
N ASP A 129 8.67 14.64 -4.84
CA ASP A 129 7.53 15.28 -4.16
C ASP A 129 6.22 14.58 -4.54
N LYS A 130 6.02 14.33 -5.85
CA LYS A 130 4.86 13.60 -6.36
C LYS A 130 4.77 12.19 -5.77
N ALA A 131 5.91 11.49 -5.65
CA ALA A 131 5.97 10.18 -5.03
C ALA A 131 5.63 10.23 -3.53
N ASN A 132 6.13 11.22 -2.79
CA ASN A 132 5.85 11.38 -1.37
C ASN A 132 4.39 11.75 -1.10
N LEU A 133 3.81 12.64 -1.91
CA LEU A 133 2.40 13.00 -1.87
C LEU A 133 1.52 11.79 -2.18
N LEU A 134 1.87 10.99 -3.20
CA LEU A 134 1.16 9.76 -3.53
C LEU A 134 1.25 8.73 -2.39
N LYS A 135 2.42 8.59 -1.73
CA LYS A 135 2.56 7.74 -0.54
C LYS A 135 1.63 8.21 0.58
N HIS A 136 1.58 9.51 0.85
CA HIS A 136 0.68 10.05 1.86
C HIS A 136 -0.78 9.77 1.51
N TYR A 137 -1.17 10.07 0.28
CA TYR A 137 -2.53 9.81 -0.20
C TYR A 137 -2.92 8.33 -0.09
N LEU A 138 -2.07 7.39 -0.52
CA LEU A 138 -2.39 5.96 -0.44
C LEU A 138 -2.44 5.41 1.00
N ALA A 139 -1.67 5.99 1.91
CA ALA A 139 -1.66 5.59 3.31
C ALA A 139 -2.86 6.14 4.10
N TRP A 140 -3.27 7.39 3.83
CA TRP A 140 -4.27 8.08 4.67
C TRP A 140 -5.41 8.76 3.92
N GLY A 141 -5.22 9.15 2.66
CA GLY A 141 -6.22 9.91 1.88
C GLY A 141 -7.11 9.08 0.96
N TYR A 142 -6.73 7.85 0.64
CA TYR A 142 -7.46 6.97 -0.27
C TYR A 142 -8.53 6.13 0.44
N ALA A 143 -8.42 5.98 1.78
CA ALA A 143 -9.14 4.99 2.58
C ALA A 143 -10.67 5.01 2.41
#